data_AF-A0A9J5Y7Q5-F1
#
_entry.id   AF-A0A9J5Y7Q5-F1
#
_cell.length_a   1.000
_cell.length_b   1.000
_cell.length_c   1.000
_cell.angle_alpha   90.00
_cell.angle_beta   90.00
_cell.angle_gamma   90.00
#
_symmetry.space_group_name_H-M   'P 1'
#
loop_
_entity.id
_entity.type
_entity.pdbx_description
1 polymer ?
#
loop_
_entity_poly.entity_id
_entity_poly.type
_entity_poly.pdbx_seq_one_letter_code
_entity_poly.pdbx_strand_id
1 'polypeptide(L)' 'MKRRLGLKENALIMMLRSLDHSNGLCNGIKMICRGFAKNVMHAQISSGHCAMKHVFLPIIQIT' A
#
# COMPACT_ATOMS: atom_id res chain seq x y z
N MET A 1 11.95 2.44 -20.97
CA MET A 1 11.40 1.09 -20.70
C MET A 1 10.30 1.24 -19.65
N LYS A 2 9.02 1.07 -19.99
CA LYS A 2 7.93 1.19 -19.01
C LYS A 2 7.90 -0.03 -18.09
N ARG A 3 7.91 0.17 -16.78
CA ARG A 3 7.74 -0.89 -15.78
C ARG A 3 6.28 -0.91 -15.32
N ARG A 4 5.67 -2.10 -15.29
CA ARG A 4 4.28 -2.29 -14.85
C ARG A 4 4.27 -3.17 -13.61
N LEU A 5 3.59 -2.72 -12.56
CA LEU A 5 3.33 -3.51 -11.37
C LEU A 5 1.89 -4.01 -11.43
N GLY A 6 1.72 -5.34 -11.43
CA GLY A 6 0.42 -5.98 -11.28
C GLY A 6 0.26 -6.47 -9.84
N LEU A 7 -0.84 -6.11 -9.20
CA LEU A 7 -1.19 -6.55 -7.85
C LEU A 7 -2.49 -7.35 -7.89
N LYS A 8 -2.63 -8.29 -6.96
CA LYS A 8 -3.86 -9.07 -6.75
C LYS A 8 -4.47 -8.70 -5.41
N GLU A 9 -5.79 -8.84 -5.32
CA GLU A 9 -6.46 -8.75 -4.02
C GLU A 9 -5.94 -9.84 -3.08
N ASN A 10 -5.85 -9.51 -1.79
CA ASN A 10 -5.28 -10.30 -0.70
C ASN A 10 -3.79 -10.61 -0.83
N ALA A 11 -3.08 -9.99 -1.79
CA ALA A 11 -1.62 -10.07 -1.85
C ALA A 11 -0.96 -9.26 -0.73
N LEU A 12 0.11 -9.80 -0.16
CA LEU A 12 1.00 -9.05 0.72
C LEU A 12 1.88 -8.12 -0.11
N ILE A 13 1.87 -6.85 0.21
CA ILE A 13 2.65 -5.81 -0.46
C ILE A 13 3.46 -5.03 0.59
N MET A 14 4.56 -4.41 0.14
CA MET A 14 5.44 -3.63 1.00
C MET A 14 5.54 -2.20 0.47
N MET A 15 5.47 -1.22 1.37
CA MET A 15 5.74 0.16 1.00
C MET A 15 7.22 0.36 0.71
N LEU A 16 7.53 1.03 -0.41
CA LEU A 16 8.91 1.38 -0.79
C LEU A 16 9.26 2.85 -0.51
N ARG A 17 8.26 3.68 -0.19
CA ARG A 17 8.42 5.10 0.13
C ARG A 17 7.49 5.46 1.28
N SER A 18 8.01 6.17 2.27
CA SER A 18 7.20 6.68 3.38
C SER A 18 6.26 7.78 2.89
N LEU A 19 5.02 7.74 3.36
CA LEU A 19 4.03 8.81 3.15
C LEU A 19 3.72 9.55 4.46
N ASP A 20 3.59 8.80 5.57
CA ASP A 20 3.21 9.35 6.87
C ASP A 20 3.73 8.42 7.99
N HIS A 21 4.76 8.89 8.70
CA HIS A 21 5.37 8.11 9.77
C HIS A 21 4.46 7.95 10.99
N SER A 22 3.68 8.98 11.34
CA SER A 22 2.79 8.98 12.50
C SER A 22 1.65 7.98 12.35
N ASN A 23 1.20 7.72 11.12
CA ASN A 23 0.15 6.75 10.81
C ASN A 23 0.66 5.36 10.40
N GLY A 24 1.97 5.09 10.52
CA GLY A 24 2.55 3.80 10.18
C GLY A 24 2.63 3.53 8.67
N LEU A 25 2.59 4.57 7.84
CA LEU A 25 2.76 4.52 6.39
C LEU A 25 4.23 4.79 6.03
N CYS A 26 5.10 3.93 6.52
CA CYS A 26 6.55 4.04 6.39
C CYS A 26 7.09 3.05 5.35
N ASN A 27 8.28 3.33 4.83
CA ASN A 27 9.03 2.34 4.05
C ASN A 27 9.23 1.03 4.85
N GLY A 28 9.14 -0.11 4.17
CA GLY A 28 9.30 -1.43 4.77
C GLY A 28 8.06 -2.00 5.47
N ILE A 29 7.00 -1.21 5.66
CA ILE A 29 5.74 -1.71 6.24
C ILE A 29 5.06 -2.67 5.27
N LYS A 30 4.68 -3.83 5.79
CA LYS A 30 3.90 -4.85 5.08
C LYS A 30 2.41 -4.59 5.28
N MET A 31 1.66 -4.73 4.20
CA MET A 31 0.23 -4.54 4.19
C MET A 31 -0.42 -5.56 3.24
N ILE A 32 -1.68 -5.87 3.47
CA ILE A 32 -2.48 -6.77 2.65
C ILE A 32 -3.32 -5.90 1.72
N CYS A 33 -3.23 -6.12 0.41
CA CYS A 33 -4.13 -5.49 -0.55
C CYS A 33 -5.54 -6.03 -0.34
N ARG A 34 -6.53 -5.16 -0.18
CA ARG A 34 -7.93 -5.56 0.01
C ARG A 34 -8.83 -5.17 -1.16
N GLY A 35 -8.34 -4.33 -2.06
CA GLY A 35 -9.06 -3.98 -3.28
C GLY A 35 -8.47 -2.79 -4.01
N PHE A 36 -9.06 -2.47 -5.15
CA PHE A 36 -8.66 -1.36 -6.02
C PHE A 36 -9.88 -0.56 -6.46
N ALA A 37 -9.71 0.75 -6.51
CA ALA A 37 -10.62 1.71 -7.13
C ALA A 37 -9.82 2.59 -8.11
N LYS A 38 -10.50 3.52 -8.77
CA LYS A 38 -9.86 4.44 -9.71
C LYS A 38 -8.76 5.24 -9.00
N ASN A 39 -7.50 4.97 -9.36
CA ASN A 39 -6.29 5.60 -8.80
C ASN A 39 -6.11 5.44 -7.28
N VAL A 40 -6.80 4.50 -6.64
CA VAL A 40 -6.71 4.27 -5.19
C VAL A 40 -6.64 2.78 -4.93
N MET A 41 -5.77 2.37 -4.02
CA MET A 41 -5.66 1.00 -3.52
C MET A 41 -6.10 0.97 -2.06
N HIS A 42 -7.00 0.06 -1.75
CA HIS A 42 -7.35 -0.25 -0.36
C HIS A 42 -6.37 -1.29 0.17
N ALA A 43 -5.76 -0.99 1.31
CA ALA A 43 -4.85 -1.89 1.98
C ALA A 43 -5.11 -1.93 3.49
N GLN A 44 -4.67 -3.01 4.12
CA GLN A 44 -4.69 -3.18 5.56
C GLN A 44 -3.26 -3.39 6.07
N ILE A 45 -2.83 -2.64 7.08
CA ILE A 45 -1.51 -2.81 7.67
C ILE A 45 -1.43 -4.17 8.36
N SER A 46 -0.43 -4.98 7.99
CA SER A 46 -0.30 -6.37 8.47
C SER A 46 0.44 -6.44 9.82
N SER A 47 1.32 -5.48 10.09
CA SER A 47 2.23 -5.54 11.24
C SER A 47 2.61 -4.15 11.76
N GLY A 48 3.02 -4.08 13.03
CA GLY A 48 3.48 -2.84 13.69
C GLY A 48 2.40 -2.19 14.55
N HIS A 49 2.70 -1.01 15.08
CA HIS A 49 1.80 -0.29 16.01
C HIS A 49 0.41 0.03 15.41
N CYS A 50 0.34 0.19 14.09
CA CYS A 50 -0.89 0.47 13.36
C CYS A 50 -1.49 -0.78 12.68
N ALA A 51 -1.20 -1.99 13.17
CA ALA A 51 -1.72 -3.23 12.60
C ALA A 51 -3.26 -3.22 12.52
N MET A 52 -3.80 -3.94 11.53
CA MET A 52 -5.23 -4.02 11.19
C MET A 52 -5.89 -2.71 10.71
N LYS A 53 -5.21 -1.57 10.78
CA LYS A 53 -5.71 -0.29 10.25
C LYS A 53 -5.88 -0.37 8.73
N HIS A 54 -7.03 0.07 8.25
CA HIS A 54 -7.32 0.21 6.84
C HIS A 54 -6.83 1.56 6.32
N VAL A 55 -6.18 1.54 5.16
CA VAL A 55 -5.59 2.72 4.53
C VAL A 55 -5.93 2.73 3.04
N PHE A 56 -6.09 3.93 2.50
CA PHE A 56 -6.35 4.16 1.08
C PHE A 56 -5.14 4.88 0.50
N LEU A 57 -4.44 4.20 -0.41
CA LEU A 57 -3.20 4.69 -0.99
C LEU A 57 -3.42 5.14 -2.43
N PRO A 58 -2.93 6.31 -2.84
CA PRO A 58 -3.01 6.73 -4.23
C PRO A 58 -2.12 5.85 -5.11
N ILE A 59 -2.69 5.32 -6.19
CA ILE A 59 -1.94 4.63 -7.24
C ILE A 59 -1.46 5.70 -8.23
N ILE A 60 -0.19 6.06 -8.14
CA ILE A 60 0.41 7.08 -9.00
C ILE A 60 1.08 6.38 -10.19
N GLN A 61 0.68 6.78 -11.40
CA GLN A 61 1.38 6.39 -12.62
C GLN A 61 2.58 7.33 -12.82
N ILE A 62 3.78 6.80 -12.62
CA ILE A 62 5.02 7.52 -12.98
C ILE A 62 5.20 7.32 -14.49
N THR A 63 5.03 8.40 -15.25
CA THR A 63 5.09 8.39 -16.72
C THR A 63 6.52 8.27 -17.22
#